data_AF-A0A6G2DXU1-F1
#
_entry.id   AF-A0A6G2DXU1-F1
#
_cell.length_a   1.000
_cell.length_b   1.000
_cell.length_c   1.000
_cell.angle_alpha   90.00
_cell.angle_beta   90.00
_cell.angle_gamma   90.00
#
_symmetry.space_group_name_H-M   'P 1'
#
loop_
_entity.id
_entity.type
_entity.pdbx_description
1 polymer ?
#
loop_
_entity_poly.entity_id
_entity_poly.type
_entity_poly.pdbx_seq_one_letter_code
_entity_poly.pdbx_strand_id
1 'polypeptide(L)'
;QILYREGEKEAYTIRENGTVYTPDGKATDYRVVVDPVKPAYSDKGDLYKGNQLLGNIYFTTNKTSPFRIAKDSYLWMSYSDD
;
A
#
# COMPACT_ATOMS: atom_id res chain seq x y z
N GLN A 1 -1.95 -1.40 8.50
CA GLN A 1 -0.86 -2.12 7.79
C GLN A 1 0.42 -1.28 7.85
N ILE A 2 1.58 -1.90 8.08
CA ILE A 2 2.88 -1.19 8.11
C ILE A 2 3.47 -1.09 6.70
N LEU A 3 4.10 0.04 6.39
CA LEU A 3 4.86 0.32 5.18
C LEU A 3 6.29 0.75 5.53
N TYR A 4 7.23 0.35 4.65
CA TYR A 4 8.62 0.74 4.71
C TYR A 4 8.96 1.59 3.50
N ARG A 5 9.63 2.71 3.74
CA ARG A 5 10.14 3.60 2.70
C ARG A 5 11.64 3.38 2.51
N GLU A 6 12.08 3.34 1.27
CA GLU A 6 13.51 3.20 0.98
C GLU A 6 14.32 4.36 1.54
N GLY A 7 15.44 4.05 2.21
CA GLY A 7 16.30 5.05 2.88
C GLY A 7 15.83 5.46 4.28
N GLU A 8 14.66 5.05 4.73
CA GLU A 8 14.12 5.39 6.05
C GLU A 8 14.05 4.17 6.99
N LYS A 9 14.33 4.39 8.27
CA LYS A 9 14.29 3.32 9.30
C LYS A 9 12.93 3.16 9.96
N GLU A 10 12.18 4.25 10.03
CA GLU A 10 10.91 4.30 10.74
C GLU A 10 9.75 3.83 9.85
N ALA A 11 8.72 3.29 10.50
CA ALA A 11 7.60 2.66 9.84
C ALA A 11 6.49 3.67 9.52
N TYR A 12 6.04 3.66 8.27
CA TYR A 12 4.81 4.32 7.84
C TYR A 12 3.62 3.41 8.11
N THR A 13 2.42 3.97 8.14
CA THR A 13 1.19 3.19 8.35
C THR A 13 0.14 3.50 7.28
N ILE A 14 -0.54 2.47 6.79
CA ILE A 14 -1.78 2.63 6.03
C ILE A 14 -2.93 2.63 7.05
N ARG A 15 -3.74 3.69 7.01
CA ARG A 15 -4.91 3.87 7.87
C ARG A 15 -6.18 4.00 7.02
N GLU A 16 -7.17 4.75 7.51
CA GLU A 16 -8.47 4.94 6.87
C GLU A 16 -8.35 5.40 5.40
N ASN A 17 -9.24 4.86 4.56
CA ASN A 17 -9.30 5.09 3.10
C ASN A 17 -7.99 4.77 2.35
N GLY A 18 -7.09 4.00 2.97
CA GLY A 18 -5.78 3.69 2.42
C GLY A 18 -4.77 4.82 2.51
N THR A 19 -5.06 5.91 3.24
CA THR A 19 -4.12 7.03 3.43
C THR A 19 -2.85 6.55 4.10
N VAL A 20 -1.70 6.95 3.55
CA VAL A 20 -0.38 6.65 4.13
C VAL A 20 -0.03 7.75 5.12
N TYR A 21 0.34 7.34 6.33
CA TYR A 21 0.76 8.19 7.42
C TYR A 21 2.25 8.02 7.69
N THR A 22 2.90 9.14 7.99
CA THR A 22 4.29 9.20 8.46
C THR A 22 4.45 8.50 9.82
N PRO A 23 5.69 8.17 10.22
CA PRO A 23 5.98 7.59 11.53
C PRO A 23 5.48 8.43 12.72
N ASP A 24 5.51 9.77 12.61
CA ASP A 24 4.98 10.70 13.62
C ASP A 24 3.45 10.87 13.55
N GLY A 25 2.77 10.11 12.68
CA GLY A 25 1.31 10.06 12.62
C GLY A 25 0.64 11.19 11.84
N LYS A 26 1.35 11.84 10.91
CA LYS A 26 0.77 12.83 9.99
C LYS A 26 0.35 12.18 8.68
N ALA A 27 -0.82 12.58 8.17
CA ALA A 27 -1.29 12.15 6.87
C ALA A 27 -0.38 12.67 5.74
N THR A 28 -0.19 11.87 4.70
CA THR A 28 0.57 12.24 3.50
C THR A 28 -0.34 12.29 2.28
N ASP A 29 0.16 12.80 1.16
CA ASP A 29 -0.54 12.77 -0.14
C ASP A 29 -0.54 11.37 -0.79
N TYR A 30 0.08 10.38 -0.17
CA TYR A 30 0.11 9.02 -0.69
C TYR A 30 -1.10 8.22 -0.21
N ARG A 31 -1.65 7.39 -1.10
CA ARG A 31 -2.80 6.54 -0.82
C ARG A 31 -2.61 5.17 -1.45
N VAL A 32 -2.95 4.12 -0.72
CA VAL A 32 -2.98 2.74 -1.18
C VAL A 32 -4.42 2.34 -1.53
N VAL A 33 -4.60 1.59 -2.61
CA VAL A 33 -5.87 0.93 -2.91
C VAL A 33 -6.08 -0.24 -1.95
N VAL A 34 -6.86 -0.01 -0.89
CA VAL A 34 -7.23 -1.03 0.11
C VAL A 34 -8.51 -1.77 -0.26
N ASP A 35 -9.42 -1.08 -0.96
CA ASP A 35 -10.68 -1.57 -1.52
C ASP A 35 -10.56 -1.62 -3.06
N PRO A 36 -10.00 -2.71 -3.62
CA PRO A 36 -9.79 -2.87 -5.05
C PRO A 36 -11.11 -3.02 -5.83
N VAL A 37 -11.17 -2.46 -7.05
CA VAL A 37 -12.37 -2.46 -7.89
C VAL A 37 -12.17 -3.08 -9.28
N LYS A 38 -10.93 -3.36 -9.68
CA LYS A 38 -10.67 -3.99 -10.98
C LYS A 38 -10.97 -5.50 -10.93
N PRO A 39 -11.25 -6.13 -12.08
CA PRO A 39 -11.38 -7.58 -12.16
C PRO A 39 -10.20 -8.30 -11.49
N ALA A 40 -10.52 -9.40 -10.80
CA ALA A 40 -9.59 -10.19 -9.99
C ALA A 40 -8.86 -9.39 -8.88
N TYR A 41 -9.40 -8.21 -8.49
CA TYR A 41 -8.78 -7.32 -7.52
C TYR A 41 -7.34 -6.92 -7.88
N SER A 42 -7.07 -6.84 -9.19
CA SER A 42 -5.72 -6.63 -9.75
C SER A 42 -5.08 -5.29 -9.36
N ASP A 43 -5.88 -4.32 -8.90
CA ASP A 43 -5.44 -3.03 -8.38
C ASP A 43 -5.16 -3.03 -6.87
N LYS A 44 -5.33 -4.16 -6.16
CA LYS A 44 -5.06 -4.22 -4.73
C LYS A 44 -3.60 -3.86 -4.45
N GLY A 45 -3.40 -2.92 -3.53
CA GLY A 45 -2.06 -2.45 -3.16
C GLY A 45 -1.44 -1.43 -4.11
N ASP A 46 -2.15 -0.99 -5.15
CA ASP A 46 -1.70 0.12 -5.98
C ASP A 46 -1.45 1.35 -5.12
N LEU A 47 -0.32 2.02 -5.33
CA LEU A 47 0.10 3.21 -4.60
C LEU A 47 -0.02 4.44 -5.49
N TYR A 48 -0.80 5.40 -5.02
CA TYR A 48 -1.00 6.70 -5.63
C TYR A 48 -0.31 7.80 -4.82
N LYS A 49 0.04 8.90 -5.50
CA LYS A 49 0.26 10.21 -4.89
C LYS A 49 -0.73 11.19 -5.50
N GLY A 50 -1.68 11.68 -4.71
CA GLY A 50 -2.89 12.30 -5.24
C GLY A 50 -3.61 11.35 -6.21
N ASN A 51 -3.70 11.75 -7.49
CA ASN A 51 -4.34 10.95 -8.55
C ASN A 51 -3.35 10.19 -9.44
N GLN A 52 -2.04 10.33 -9.24
CA GLN A 52 -1.04 9.67 -10.05
C GLN A 52 -0.69 8.29 -9.50
N LEU A 53 -0.88 7.24 -10.29
CA LEU A 53 -0.40 5.89 -9.99
C LEU A 53 1.13 5.87 -10.06
N LEU A 54 1.79 5.47 -8.98
CA LEU A 54 3.25 5.38 -8.91
C LEU A 54 3.77 3.95 -8.96
N GLY A 55 2.97 2.96 -8.58
CA GLY A 55 3.37 1.56 -8.56
C GLY A 55 2.52 0.76 -7.60
N ASN A 56 3.07 -0.27 -6.99
CA ASN A 56 2.35 -1.15 -6.07
C ASN A 56 3.19 -1.45 -4.81
N ILE A 57 2.56 -1.51 -3.64
CA ILE A 57 3.24 -1.76 -2.35
C ILE A 57 3.76 -3.19 -2.20
N TYR A 58 3.31 -4.12 -3.04
CA TYR A 58 3.77 -5.50 -3.08
C TYR A 58 5.03 -5.69 -3.94
N PHE A 59 5.39 -4.72 -4.79
CA PHE A 59 6.63 -4.80 -5.58
C PHE A 59 7.86 -4.66 -4.68
N THR A 60 8.89 -5.49 -4.88
CA THR A 60 10.07 -5.55 -4.00
C THR A 60 11.40 -5.27 -4.70
N THR A 61 11.42 -5.20 -6.04
CA THR A 61 12.59 -4.87 -6.88
C THR A 61 12.16 -3.90 -7.99
N ASN A 62 13.12 -3.15 -8.56
CA ASN A 62 12.89 -2.19 -9.65
C ASN A 62 11.66 -1.29 -9.43
N LYS A 63 11.50 -0.82 -8.19
CA LYS A 63 10.28 -0.12 -7.77
C LYS A 63 10.21 1.25 -8.41
N THR A 64 9.02 1.60 -8.88
CA THR A 64 8.65 2.95 -9.30
C THR A 64 8.00 3.75 -8.16
N SER A 65 7.72 3.09 -7.03
CA SER A 65 7.13 3.68 -5.82
C SER A 65 8.08 3.61 -4.61
N PRO A 66 8.02 4.59 -3.69
CA PRO A 66 8.94 4.63 -2.54
C PRO A 66 8.58 3.65 -1.42
N PHE A 67 7.36 3.08 -1.40
CA PHE A 67 6.88 2.24 -0.31
C PHE A 67 6.78 0.76 -0.68
N ARG A 68 7.05 -0.10 0.29
CA ARG A 68 6.76 -1.54 0.25
C ARG A 68 6.18 -2.03 1.59
N ILE A 69 5.47 -3.14 1.56
CA ILE A 69 5.13 -3.88 2.78
C ILE A 69 6.37 -4.62 3.36
N ALA A 70 6.21 -5.22 4.54
CA ALA A 70 7.20 -6.14 5.07
C ALA A 70 7.37 -7.34 4.13
N LYS A 71 8.61 -7.82 3.97
CA LYS A 71 8.88 -9.10 3.33
C LYS A 71 8.62 -10.19 4.37
N ASP A 72 7.37 -10.63 4.43
CA ASP A 72 6.87 -11.53 5.46
C ASP A 72 5.81 -12.48 4.87
N SER A 73 5.39 -13.46 5.66
CA SER A 73 4.29 -14.37 5.33
C SER A 73 2.95 -13.76 5.70
N TYR A 74 2.00 -13.77 4.77
CA TYR A 74 0.63 -13.28 4.97
C TYR A 74 -0.37 -14.35 4.57
N LEU A 75 -1.52 -14.38 5.25
CA LEU A 75 -2.66 -15.21 4.90
C LEU A 75 -3.83 -14.31 4.48
N TRP A 76 -4.32 -14.49 3.26
CA TRP A 76 -5.48 -13.75 2.73
C TRP A 76 -6.68 -14.70 2.58
N MET A 77 -7.88 -14.15 2.72
CA MET A 77 -9.14 -14.89 2.62
C MET A 77 -10.07 -14.16 1.65
N SER A 78 -10.81 -14.94 0.88
CA SER A 78 -11.90 -14.46 0.01
C SER A 78 -13.09 -15.39 0.22
N TYR A 79 -14.31 -14.87 0.05
CA TYR A 79 -15.55 -15.61 0.21
C TYR A 79 -16.50 -15.32 -0.95
N SER A 80 -17.49 -16.20 -1.14
CA SER A 80 -18.58 -16.09 -2.12
C SER A 80 -19.89 -16.29 -1.36
N ASP A 81 -20.83 -15.37 -1.50
CA ASP A 81 -22.19 -15.50 -0.94
C ASP A 81 -23.21 -15.98 -2.00
N ASP A 82 -22.80 -15.99 -3.27
CA ASP A 82 -23.49 -16.48 -4.45
C ASP A 82 -22.86 -17.77 -5.01
#